data_AF-A0A800JJJ1-F1
#
_entry.id   AF-A0A800JJJ1-F1
#
_cell.length_a   1.000
_cell.length_b   1.000
_cell.length_c   1.000
_cell.angle_alpha   90.00
_cell.angle_beta   90.00
_cell.angle_gamma   90.00
#
_symmetry.space_group_name_H-M   'P 1'
#
loop_
_entity.id
_entity.type
_entity.pdbx_description
1 polymer ?
#
loop_
_entity_poly.entity_id
_entity_poly.type
_entity_poly.pdbx_seq_one_letter_code
_entity_poly.pdbx_strand_id
1 'polypeptide(L)'
;MSANGPDSRKPWCPICEAHTDYHLDPKHSSTYTCNECGSSIWKPTAPVPITIVVVGLVCFLNWLAFSVLSGKISADTELVENWFVTVAIWVVSIFLLRVVWNNWEHWRKFHRWKKK
;
A
#
# COMPACT_ATOMS: atom_id res chain seq x y z
N MET A 1 20.62 -3.93 22.99
CA MET A 1 19.89 -5.11 22.44
C MET A 1 18.52 -5.16 23.09
N SER A 2 17.46 -4.80 22.35
CA SER A 2 16.08 -4.84 22.88
C SER A 2 15.67 -6.31 23.06
N ALA A 3 15.38 -6.70 24.30
CA ALA A 3 15.14 -8.07 24.75
C ALA A 3 13.77 -8.67 24.31
N ASN A 4 13.18 -8.15 23.24
CA ASN A 4 11.85 -8.56 22.81
C ASN A 4 11.94 -9.08 21.38
N GLY A 5 11.56 -10.34 21.18
CA GLY A 5 11.53 -10.97 19.87
C GLY A 5 10.61 -10.26 18.86
N PRO A 6 10.50 -10.80 17.63
CA PRO A 6 9.76 -10.18 16.54
C PRO A 6 8.27 -9.92 16.85
N ASP A 7 7.90 -8.66 17.02
CA ASP A 7 6.54 -8.20 17.32
C ASP A 7 5.95 -7.39 16.16
N SER A 8 4.84 -7.85 15.59
CA SER A 8 4.15 -7.17 14.48
C SER A 8 3.50 -5.84 14.89
N ARG A 9 3.35 -5.58 16.19
CA ARG A 9 2.78 -4.33 16.70
C ARG A 9 3.80 -3.20 16.74
N LYS A 10 5.09 -3.53 16.70
CA LYS A 10 6.19 -2.58 16.79
C LYS A 10 6.70 -2.18 15.41
N PRO A 11 7.18 -0.93 15.26
CA PRO A 11 7.86 -0.52 14.05
C PRO A 11 9.09 -1.40 13.81
N TRP A 12 9.39 -1.65 12.55
CA TRP A 12 10.53 -2.47 12.17
C TRP A 12 11.27 -1.82 10.99
N CYS A 13 12.60 -1.83 11.06
CA CYS A 13 13.46 -1.37 9.99
C CYS A 13 13.88 -2.55 9.09
N PRO A 14 13.58 -2.53 7.79
CA PRO A 14 13.97 -3.60 6.87
C PRO A 14 15.47 -3.68 6.58
N ILE A 15 16.23 -2.62 6.85
CA ILE A 15 17.67 -2.57 6.60
C ILE A 15 18.44 -3.09 7.82
N CYS A 16 18.14 -2.56 9.01
CA CYS A 16 18.77 -2.99 10.26
C CYS A 16 18.25 -4.32 10.78
N GLU A 17 17.15 -4.85 10.21
CA GLU A 17 16.47 -6.04 10.72
C GLU A 17 16.18 -5.94 12.24
N ALA A 18 15.76 -4.76 12.68
CA ALA A 18 15.58 -4.46 14.10
C ALA A 18 14.28 -3.69 14.35
N HIS A 19 13.70 -3.91 15.53
CA HIS A 19 12.67 -3.00 16.03
C HIS A 19 13.31 -1.66 16.39
N THR A 20 12.63 -0.60 16.00
CA THR A 20 13.01 0.78 16.26
C THR A 20 11.83 1.50 16.86
N ASP A 21 12.06 2.58 17.59
CA ASP A 21 10.98 3.43 18.07
C ASP A 21 10.54 4.40 16.96
N TYR A 22 9.30 4.86 17.06
CA TYR A 22 8.79 5.94 16.22
C TYR A 22 9.49 7.23 16.62
N HIS A 23 10.37 7.75 15.78
CA HIS A 23 10.82 9.13 15.86
C HIS A 23 10.24 9.92 14.70
N LEU A 24 9.57 11.03 15.04
CA LEU A 24 9.12 12.03 14.08
C LEU A 24 10.36 12.72 13.54
N ASP A 25 10.60 12.63 12.24
CA ASP A 25 11.60 13.47 11.60
C ASP A 25 11.15 14.94 11.74
N PRO A 26 11.91 15.82 12.42
CA PRO A 26 11.53 17.21 12.63
C PRO A 26 11.44 18.01 11.32
N LYS A 27 12.01 17.53 10.21
CA LYS A 27 11.87 18.14 8.88
C LYS A 27 10.70 17.59 8.06
N HIS A 28 10.31 16.34 8.31
CA HIS A 28 9.27 15.64 7.57
C HIS A 28 8.33 14.93 8.55
N SER A 29 7.45 15.71 9.16
CA SER A 29 6.56 15.35 10.27
C SER A 29 5.56 14.21 9.99
N SER A 30 5.63 13.55 8.84
CA SER A 30 4.76 12.46 8.41
C SER A 30 5.50 11.12 8.22
N THR A 31 6.84 11.09 8.29
CA THR A 31 7.64 9.90 8.03
C THR A 31 8.47 9.49 9.25
N TYR A 32 8.27 8.25 9.69
CA TYR A 32 9.08 7.64 10.74
C TYR A 32 10.35 7.03 10.14
N THR A 33 11.52 7.46 10.61
CA THR A 33 12.84 7.02 10.13
C THR A 33 13.60 6.24 11.20
N CYS A 34 14.36 5.23 10.79
CA CYS A 34 15.16 4.41 11.69
C CYS A 34 16.33 5.21 12.26
N ASN A 35 16.54 5.16 13.58
CA ASN A 35 17.60 5.92 14.25
C ASN A 35 19.03 5.46 13.86
N GLU A 36 19.20 4.21 13.45
CA GLU A 36 20.52 3.67 13.12
C GLU A 36 20.93 3.98 11.68
N CYS A 37 20.01 3.83 10.71
CA CYS A 37 20.33 3.94 9.29
C CYS A 37 19.60 5.08 8.56
N GLY A 38 18.71 5.82 9.23
CA GLY A 38 17.90 6.88 8.63
C GLY A 38 16.83 6.39 7.63
N SER A 39 16.74 5.07 7.39
CA SER A 39 15.80 4.50 6.42
C SER A 39 14.35 4.56 6.89
N SER A 40 13.40 4.45 5.94
CA SER A 40 11.98 4.43 6.25
C SER A 40 11.60 3.23 7.13
N ILE A 41 10.89 3.51 8.21
CA ILE A 41 10.37 2.48 9.12
C ILE A 41 9.06 1.93 8.55
N TRP A 42 8.85 0.62 8.71
CA TRP A 42 7.61 -0.04 8.33
C TRP A 42 6.92 -0.69 9.52
N LYS A 43 5.60 -0.51 9.59
CA LYS A 43 4.75 -1.27 10.51
C LYS A 43 4.32 -2.57 9.82
N PRO A 44 4.66 -3.75 10.35
CA PRO A 44 4.26 -5.03 9.76
C PRO A 44 2.74 -5.14 9.72
N THR A 45 2.16 -4.99 8.54
CA THR A 45 0.71 -5.01 8.36
C THR A 45 0.32 -6.20 7.51
N ALA A 46 -0.58 -7.03 8.04
CA ALA A 46 -1.01 -8.25 7.36
C ALA A 46 -1.55 -7.89 5.96
N PRO A 47 -1.00 -8.48 4.89
CA PRO A 47 -1.31 -8.04 3.55
C PRO A 47 -2.69 -8.51 3.10
N VAL A 48 -3.21 -9.59 3.67
CA VAL A 48 -4.52 -10.18 3.31
C VAL A 48 -5.68 -9.18 3.40
N PRO A 49 -5.96 -8.53 4.54
CA PRO A 49 -7.06 -7.57 4.62
C PRO A 49 -6.88 -6.38 3.66
N ILE A 50 -5.67 -5.85 3.51
CA ILE A 50 -5.38 -4.76 2.56
C ILE A 50 -5.62 -5.23 1.12
N THR A 51 -5.18 -6.45 0.79
CA THR A 51 -5.35 -7.05 -0.55
C THR A 51 -6.82 -7.20 -0.87
N ILE A 52 -7.64 -7.71 0.05
CA ILE A 52 -9.09 -7.90 -0.16
C ILE A 52 -9.76 -6.56 -0.46
N VAL A 53 -9.49 -5.54 0.36
CA VAL A 53 -10.08 -4.20 0.19
C VAL A 53 -9.66 -3.58 -1.14
N VAL A 54 -8.36 -3.61 -1.45
CA VAL A 54 -7.84 -3.00 -2.67
C VAL A 54 -8.31 -3.74 -3.91
N VAL A 55 -8.29 -5.08 -3.92
CA VAL A 55 -8.80 -5.88 -5.04
C VAL A 55 -10.29 -5.64 -5.24
N GLY A 56 -11.08 -5.59 -4.16
CA GLY A 56 -12.50 -5.25 -4.23
C GLY A 56 -12.73 -3.88 -4.87
N LEU A 57 -11.97 -2.86 -4.45
CA LEU A 57 -12.03 -1.52 -5.02
C LEU A 57 -11.63 -1.50 -6.50
N VAL A 58 -10.55 -2.17 -6.86
CA VAL A 58 -10.08 -2.28 -8.26
C VAL A 58 -11.14 -2.96 -9.13
N CYS A 59 -11.70 -4.09 -8.69
CA CYS A 59 -12.76 -4.78 -9.41
C CYS A 59 -13.99 -3.89 -9.61
N PHE A 60 -14.40 -3.19 -8.54
CA PHE A 60 -15.54 -2.27 -8.59
C PHE A 60 -15.32 -1.11 -9.57
N LEU A 61 -14.15 -0.45 -9.50
CA LEU A 61 -13.81 0.66 -10.40
C LEU A 61 -13.74 0.20 -11.86
N ASN A 62 -13.16 -0.97 -12.13
CA ASN A 62 -13.11 -1.52 -13.49
C ASN A 62 -14.49 -1.92 -13.99
N TRP A 63 -15.36 -2.43 -13.12
CA TRP A 63 -16.75 -2.71 -13.47
C TRP A 63 -17.54 -1.44 -13.80
N LEU A 64 -17.33 -0.34 -13.06
CA LEU A 64 -17.91 0.97 -13.39
C LEU A 64 -17.40 1.48 -14.74
N ALA A 65 -16.09 1.46 -14.97
CA ALA A 65 -15.49 1.87 -16.24
C ALA A 65 -16.07 1.07 -17.43
N PHE A 66 -16.18 -0.25 -17.28
CA PHE A 66 -16.79 -1.11 -18.28
C PHE A 66 -18.26 -0.79 -18.51
N SER A 67 -19.02 -0.50 -17.46
CA SER A 67 -20.45 -0.19 -17.55
C SER A 67 -20.72 1.13 -18.26
N VAL A 68 -19.86 2.14 -18.06
CA VAL A 68 -19.88 3.43 -18.78
C VAL A 68 -19.56 3.21 -20.25
N LEU A 69 -18.46 2.51 -20.57
CA LEU A 69 -18.09 2.22 -21.96
C LEU A 69 -19.13 1.36 -22.71
N SER A 70 -19.82 0.48 -22.00
CA SER A 70 -20.87 -0.39 -22.57
C SER A 70 -22.21 0.32 -22.77
N GLY A 71 -22.32 1.61 -22.42
CA GLY A 71 -23.58 2.36 -22.48
C GLY A 71 -24.67 1.84 -21.53
N LYS A 72 -24.31 1.03 -20.53
CA LYS A 72 -25.25 0.51 -19.51
C LYS A 72 -25.58 1.54 -18.44
N ILE A 73 -24.68 2.52 -18.28
CA ILE A 73 -24.90 3.70 -17.46
C ILE A 73 -24.95 4.88 -18.43
N SER A 74 -26.10 5.53 -18.50
CA SER A 74 -26.24 6.80 -19.22
C SER A 74 -25.54 7.87 -18.39
N ALA A 75 -24.30 8.18 -18.75
CA ALA A 75 -23.66 9.40 -18.31
C ALA A 75 -23.96 10.46 -19.37
N ASP A 76 -24.48 11.62 -18.97
CA ASP A 76 -24.72 12.79 -19.84
C ASP A 76 -23.39 13.44 -20.33
N THR A 77 -22.30 12.68 -20.35
CA THR A 77 -20.94 13.09 -20.68
C THR A 77 -20.53 12.56 -22.05
N GLU A 78 -19.78 13.35 -22.81
CA GLU A 78 -19.35 13.00 -24.15
C GLU A 78 -18.48 11.74 -24.16
N LEU A 79 -18.47 11.01 -25.29
CA LEU A 79 -17.72 9.77 -25.46
C LEU A 79 -16.21 9.95 -25.20
N VAL A 80 -15.68 11.15 -25.47
CA VAL A 80 -14.29 11.53 -25.20
C VAL A 80 -14.02 11.68 -23.70
N GLU A 81 -14.93 12.29 -22.94
CA GLU A 81 -14.80 12.42 -21.48
C GLU A 81 -14.87 11.04 -20.79
N ASN A 82 -15.77 10.18 -21.24
CA ASN A 82 -15.91 8.81 -20.74
C ASN A 82 -14.64 7.98 -20.95
N TRP A 83 -13.94 8.20 -22.08
CA TRP A 83 -12.64 7.58 -22.34
C TRP A 83 -11.57 8.05 -21.35
N PHE A 84 -11.44 9.36 -21.13
CA PHE A 84 -10.48 9.91 -20.17
C PHE A 84 -10.72 9.42 -18.74
N VAL A 85 -11.98 9.36 -18.32
CA VAL A 85 -12.37 8.81 -17.01
C VAL A 85 -11.95 7.33 -16.90
N THR A 86 -12.15 6.54 -17.95
CA THR A 86 -11.76 5.12 -17.97
C THR A 86 -10.24 4.94 -17.85
N VAL A 87 -9.47 5.73 -18.61
CA VAL A 87 -8.00 5.72 -18.52
C VAL A 87 -7.53 6.10 -17.11
N ALA A 88 -8.11 7.14 -16.51
CA ALA A 88 -7.80 7.54 -15.15
C ALA A 88 -8.09 6.41 -14.14
N ILE A 89 -9.21 5.70 -14.28
CA ILE A 89 -9.56 4.54 -13.45
C ILE A 89 -8.50 3.43 -13.56
N TRP A 90 -8.01 3.13 -14.77
CA TRP A 90 -6.96 2.12 -14.95
C TRP A 90 -5.65 2.53 -14.32
N VAL A 91 -5.23 3.80 -14.47
CA VAL A 91 -4.02 4.33 -13.83
C VAL A 91 -4.12 4.22 -12.30
N VAL A 92 -5.24 4.63 -11.72
CA VAL A 92 -5.49 4.51 -10.27
C VAL A 92 -5.46 3.05 -9.83
N SER A 93 -6.06 2.14 -10.61
CA SER A 93 -6.05 0.71 -10.33
C SER A 93 -4.63 0.14 -10.26
N ILE A 94 -3.76 0.52 -11.21
CA ILE A 94 -2.35 0.11 -11.22
C ILE A 94 -1.61 0.63 -9.98
N PHE A 95 -1.82 1.90 -9.63
CA PHE A 95 -1.22 2.48 -8.42
C PHE A 95 -1.65 1.75 -7.15
N LEU A 96 -2.94 1.43 -7.02
CA LEU A 96 -3.48 0.68 -5.88
C LEU A 96 -2.87 -0.72 -5.77
N LEU A 97 -2.78 -1.45 -6.89
CA LEU A 97 -2.14 -2.77 -6.92
C LEU A 97 -0.66 -2.69 -6.54
N ARG A 98 0.04 -1.61 -6.93
CA ARG A 98 1.44 -1.38 -6.55
C ARG A 98 1.60 -1.15 -5.04
N VAL A 99 0.65 -0.48 -4.38
CA VAL A 99 0.64 -0.32 -2.91
C VAL A 99 0.52 -1.68 -2.22
N VAL A 100 -0.40 -2.53 -2.69
CA VAL A 100 -0.57 -3.91 -2.18
C VAL A 100 0.73 -4.70 -2.34
N TRP A 101 1.33 -4.66 -3.53
CA TRP A 101 2.58 -5.36 -3.81
C TRP A 101 3.71 -4.93 -2.87
N ASN A 102 3.88 -3.62 -2.66
CA ASN A 102 4.90 -3.09 -1.76
C ASN A 102 4.68 -3.55 -0.31
N ASN A 103 3.43 -3.53 0.17
CA ASN A 103 3.11 -4.05 1.50
C ASN A 103 3.39 -5.56 1.62
N TRP A 104 3.09 -6.35 0.59
CA TRP A 104 3.42 -7.78 0.53
C TRP A 104 4.94 -8.02 0.60
N GLU A 105 5.73 -7.20 -0.07
CA GLU A 105 7.19 -7.33 -0.03
C GLU A 105 7.75 -7.07 1.37
N HIS A 106 7.30 -5.99 2.04
CA HIS A 106 7.70 -5.69 3.41
C HIS A 106 7.23 -6.75 4.40
N TRP A 107 6.01 -7.25 4.25
CA TRP A 107 5.49 -8.34 5.07
C TRP A 107 6.33 -9.62 4.92
N ARG A 108 6.72 -9.99 3.69
CA ARG A 108 7.61 -11.14 3.45
C ARG A 108 9.00 -10.94 4.06
N LYS A 109 9.57 -9.73 3.95
CA LYS A 109 10.86 -9.40 4.57
C LYS A 109 10.78 -9.51 6.10
N PHE A 110 9.75 -8.96 6.72
CA PHE A 110 9.50 -9.09 8.16
C PHE A 110 9.34 -10.56 8.60
N HIS A 111 8.57 -11.36 7.87
CA HIS A 111 8.39 -12.78 8.20
C HIS A 111 9.66 -13.60 8.04
N ARG A 112 10.53 -13.28 7.06
CA ARG A 112 11.84 -13.91 6.93
C ARG A 112 12.72 -13.58 8.12
N TRP A 113 12.78 -12.31 8.52
CA TRP A 113 13.48 -11.89 9.71
C TRP A 113 12.95 -12.58 10.98
N LYS A 114 11.62 -12.63 11.15
CA LYS A 114 10.98 -13.30 12.29
C LYS A 114 11.31 -14.80 12.41
N LYS A 115 11.69 -15.45 11.31
CA LYS A 115 12.04 -16.87 11.27
C LYS A 115 13.54 -17.14 11.42
N LYS A 116 14.38 -16.11 11.39
CA LYS A 116 15.81 -16.22 11.74
C LYS A 116 15.95 -16.32 13.26
#